data_AF-A0A3Q8TJA3-F1
#
_entry.id   AF-A0A3Q8TJA3-F1
#
_cell.length_a   1.000
_cell.length_b   1.000
_cell.length_c   1.000
_cell.angle_alpha   90.00
_cell.angle_beta   90.00
_cell.angle_gamma   90.00
#
_symmetry.space_group_name_H-M   'P 1'
#
loop_
_entity.id
_entity.type
_entity.pdbx_description
1 polymer ?
#
loop_
_entity_poly.entity_id
_entity_poly.type
_entity_poly.pdbx_seq_one_letter_code
_entity_poly.pdbx_strand_id
1 'polypeptide(L)'
;KSNSKSKLTSDASQKKIKSEEIPITKVLKLSKLKSDYKSFEAKRKLYESYDMFFADRRVVPLLPKLLGKQFFKKKRKVPLPVDLMHSNWKEQIERACSSALLCLSTGTCSVVKVGKVSMESSEIVENVISAIDGVVEV
;
A
#
# COMPACT_ATOMS: atom_id res chain seq x y z
N LYS A 1 -18.77 13.04 16.02
CA LYS A 1 -19.66 13.58 14.96
C LYS A 1 -18.81 14.33 13.93
N SER A 2 -18.61 13.78 12.73
CA SER A 2 -18.44 14.52 11.46
C SER A 2 -18.32 13.48 10.33
N ASN A 3 -19.45 13.18 9.70
CA ASN A 3 -19.53 12.29 8.56
C ASN A 3 -19.38 13.14 7.28
N SER A 4 -18.14 13.50 6.93
CA SER A 4 -17.88 14.18 5.66
C SER A 4 -17.91 13.15 4.53
N LYS A 5 -19.05 13.11 3.82
CA LYS A 5 -19.17 12.39 2.55
C LYS A 5 -18.30 13.08 1.51
N SER A 6 -16.99 12.81 1.53
CA SER A 6 -16.14 13.11 0.39
C SER A 6 -16.62 12.23 -0.78
N LYS A 7 -17.40 12.78 -1.70
CA LYS A 7 -17.66 12.13 -3.00
C LYS A 7 -16.39 12.19 -3.83
N LEU A 8 -15.38 11.41 -3.43
CA LEU A 8 -14.21 11.20 -4.27
C LEU A 8 -14.60 10.18 -5.34
N THR A 9 -14.92 10.67 -6.54
CA THR A 9 -15.23 9.82 -7.68
C THR A 9 -13.91 9.28 -8.26
N SER A 10 -13.92 8.03 -8.74
CA SER A 10 -12.73 7.43 -9.38
C SER A 10 -12.20 8.28 -10.52
N ASP A 11 -13.08 9.02 -11.20
CA ASP A 11 -12.73 9.90 -12.31
C ASP A 11 -12.03 11.18 -11.81
N ALA A 12 -12.42 11.71 -10.64
CA ALA A 12 -11.71 12.81 -9.99
C ALA A 12 -10.34 12.38 -9.44
N SER A 13 -10.24 11.17 -8.89
CA SER A 13 -8.96 10.60 -8.46
C SER A 13 -8.02 10.39 -9.64
N GLN A 14 -8.50 9.83 -10.75
CA GLN A 14 -7.69 9.64 -11.96
C GLN A 14 -7.22 10.97 -12.56
N LYS A 15 -8.05 12.01 -12.52
CA LYS A 15 -7.64 13.35 -12.96
C LYS A 15 -6.53 13.91 -12.09
N LYS A 16 -6.67 13.88 -10.76
CA LYS A 16 -5.62 14.33 -9.84
C LYS A 16 -4.31 13.56 -9.98
N ILE A 17 -4.38 12.23 -10.12
CA ILE A 17 -3.22 11.37 -10.31
C ILE A 17 -2.46 11.73 -11.60
N LYS A 18 -3.20 12.01 -12.69
CA LYS A 18 -2.61 12.47 -13.95
C LYS A 18 -2.02 13.88 -13.84
N SER A 19 -2.68 14.77 -13.11
CA SER A 19 -2.21 16.15 -12.89
C SER A 19 -0.97 16.23 -12.00
N GLU A 20 -0.83 15.34 -11.02
CA GLU A 20 0.31 15.31 -10.09
C GLU A 20 1.43 14.34 -10.52
N GLU A 21 1.29 13.72 -11.70
CA GLU A 21 2.23 12.72 -12.27
C GLU A 21 2.59 11.58 -11.30
N ILE A 22 1.61 11.09 -10.56
CA ILE A 22 1.83 10.01 -9.60
C ILE A 22 1.87 8.68 -10.38
N PRO A 23 2.88 7.80 -10.16
CA PRO A 23 3.04 6.53 -10.88
C PRO A 23 2.02 5.48 -10.42
N ILE A 24 0.72 5.72 -10.63
CA ILE A 24 -0.37 4.78 -10.36
C ILE A 24 -0.86 4.18 -11.68
N THR A 25 -0.71 2.86 -11.83
CA THR A 25 -1.16 2.13 -13.02
C THR A 25 -2.67 2.02 -13.12
N LYS A 26 -3.38 1.81 -12.00
CA LYS A 26 -4.82 1.53 -12.00
C LYS A 26 -5.50 1.98 -10.71
N VAL A 27 -6.63 2.67 -10.85
CA VAL A 27 -7.53 3.01 -9.74
C VAL A 27 -8.70 2.03 -9.72
N LEU A 28 -8.91 1.35 -8.59
CA LEU A 28 -9.99 0.38 -8.41
C LEU A 28 -11.07 0.91 -7.45
N LYS A 29 -12.33 0.89 -7.89
CA LYS A 29 -13.50 1.15 -7.03
C LYS A 29 -13.78 -0.09 -6.17
N LEU A 30 -14.27 0.11 -4.95
CA LEU A 30 -14.73 -0.98 -4.08
C LEU A 30 -15.79 -1.87 -4.73
N SER A 31 -16.70 -1.30 -5.53
CA SER A 31 -17.73 -2.07 -6.22
C SER A 31 -17.13 -3.07 -7.21
N LYS A 32 -16.15 -2.63 -8.02
CA LYS A 32 -15.43 -3.50 -8.97
C LYS A 32 -14.59 -4.55 -8.25
N LEU A 33 -14.01 -4.19 -7.10
CA LEU A 33 -13.28 -5.15 -6.27
C LEU A 33 -14.19 -6.27 -5.74
N LYS A 34 -15.45 -5.94 -5.43
CA LYS A 34 -16.44 -6.90 -4.93
C LYS A 34 -17.02 -7.79 -6.04
N SER A 35 -17.25 -7.25 -7.25
CA SER A 35 -17.81 -8.01 -8.38
C SER A 35 -16.76 -8.87 -9.07
N ASP A 36 -15.68 -8.25 -9.54
CA ASP A 36 -14.78 -8.84 -10.54
C ASP A 36 -13.72 -9.74 -9.87
N TYR A 37 -13.38 -9.42 -8.62
CA TYR A 37 -12.34 -10.12 -7.86
C TYR A 37 -12.92 -11.01 -6.76
N LYS A 38 -14.13 -11.57 -6.95
CA LYS A 38 -14.73 -12.52 -6.01
C LYS A 38 -13.97 -13.86 -5.98
N SER A 39 -13.56 -14.36 -7.15
CA SER A 39 -12.88 -15.65 -7.28
C SER A 39 -11.44 -15.59 -6.74
N PHE A 40 -10.96 -16.71 -6.20
CA PHE A 40 -9.59 -16.80 -5.66
C PHE A 40 -8.52 -16.59 -6.74
N GLU A 41 -8.78 -17.07 -7.95
CA GLU A 41 -7.89 -16.92 -9.09
C GLU A 41 -7.74 -15.45 -9.50
N ALA A 42 -8.83 -14.69 -9.58
CA ALA A 42 -8.80 -13.27 -9.91
C ALA A 42 -8.01 -12.46 -8.86
N LYS A 43 -8.16 -12.79 -7.57
CA LYS A 43 -7.37 -12.17 -6.49
C LYS A 43 -5.89 -12.48 -6.62
N ARG A 44 -5.54 -13.71 -7.00
CA ARG A 44 -4.14 -14.11 -7.22
C ARG A 44 -3.54 -13.37 -8.42
N LYS A 45 -4.26 -13.29 -9.55
CA LYS A 45 -3.86 -12.51 -10.73
C LYS A 45 -3.63 -11.04 -10.37
N LEU A 46 -4.54 -10.45 -9.58
CA LEU A 46 -4.40 -9.07 -9.12
C LEU A 46 -3.14 -8.86 -8.27
N TYR A 47 -2.88 -9.77 -7.34
CA TYR A 47 -1.69 -9.72 -6.47
C TYR A 47 -0.38 -9.86 -7.26
N GLU A 48 -0.39 -10.63 -8.34
CA GLU A 48 0.77 -10.89 -9.17
C GLU A 48 1.06 -9.73 -10.14
N SER A 49 0.02 -9.10 -10.68
CA SER A 49 0.13 -8.04 -11.70
C SER A 49 0.67 -6.70 -11.19
N TYR A 50 0.65 -6.44 -9.89
CA TYR A 50 1.05 -5.16 -9.30
C TYR A 50 1.95 -5.32 -8.10
N ASP A 51 2.86 -4.39 -7.86
CA ASP A 51 3.84 -4.47 -6.76
C ASP A 51 3.36 -3.82 -5.46
N MET A 52 2.73 -2.66 -5.54
CA MET A 52 2.22 -1.92 -4.39
C MET A 52 0.72 -1.68 -4.52
N PHE A 53 0.04 -1.70 -3.38
CA PHE A 53 -1.38 -1.39 -3.29
C PHE A 53 -1.58 -0.25 -2.31
N PHE A 54 -2.40 0.71 -2.70
CA PHE A 54 -2.79 1.85 -1.86
C PHE A 54 -4.29 1.80 -1.64
N ALA A 55 -4.72 2.15 -0.44
CA ALA A 55 -6.12 2.17 -0.07
C ALA A 55 -6.43 3.37 0.81
N ASP A 56 -7.63 3.94 0.62
CA ASP A 56 -8.15 4.95 1.53
C ASP A 56 -8.23 4.38 2.95
N ARG A 57 -7.78 5.14 3.95
CA ARG A 57 -7.81 4.75 5.37
C ARG A 57 -9.17 4.20 5.83
N ARG A 58 -10.27 4.70 5.25
CA ARG A 58 -11.65 4.25 5.56
C ARG A 58 -11.97 2.85 5.05
N VAL A 59 -11.33 2.43 3.95
CA VAL A 59 -11.62 1.14 3.32
C VAL A 59 -10.73 0.03 3.86
N VAL A 60 -9.59 0.37 4.47
CA VAL A 60 -8.61 -0.57 5.03
C VAL A 60 -9.24 -1.65 5.92
N PRO A 61 -10.18 -1.35 6.85
CA PRO A 61 -10.83 -2.39 7.66
C PRO A 61 -11.66 -3.40 6.86
N LEU A 62 -12.12 -3.03 5.65
CA LEU A 62 -12.93 -3.87 4.78
C LEU A 62 -12.08 -4.75 3.84
N LEU A 63 -10.82 -4.37 3.59
CA LEU A 63 -9.95 -5.05 2.65
C LEU A 63 -9.63 -6.51 3.01
N PRO A 64 -9.41 -6.91 4.27
CA PRO A 64 -9.19 -8.31 4.61
C PRO A 64 -10.34 -9.22 4.18
N LYS A 65 -11.59 -8.74 4.26
CA LYS A 65 -12.78 -9.49 3.84
C LYS A 65 -12.89 -9.59 2.32
N LEU A 66 -12.50 -8.55 1.59
CA LEU A 66 -12.61 -8.49 0.12
C LEU A 66 -11.44 -9.19 -0.57
N LEU A 67 -10.20 -8.82 -0.24
CA LEU A 67 -8.97 -9.34 -0.85
C LEU A 67 -8.59 -10.74 -0.35
N GLY A 68 -9.12 -11.14 0.80
CA GLY A 68 -8.90 -12.45 1.39
C GLY A 68 -7.44 -12.70 1.80
N LYS A 69 -7.16 -13.96 2.18
CA LYS A 69 -5.87 -14.36 2.77
C LYS A 69 -4.68 -14.19 1.81
N GLN A 70 -4.90 -14.15 0.50
CA GLN A 70 -3.81 -14.09 -0.48
C GLN A 70 -2.93 -12.84 -0.31
N PHE A 71 -3.54 -11.68 -0.06
CA PHE A 71 -2.83 -10.41 0.13
C PHE A 71 -2.12 -10.33 1.49
N PHE A 72 -2.72 -10.93 2.52
CA PHE A 72 -2.23 -10.83 3.90
C PHE A 72 -1.31 -12.00 4.31
N LYS A 73 -1.23 -13.08 3.53
CA LYS A 73 -0.37 -14.25 3.83
C LYS A 73 1.12 -13.91 3.69
N LYS A 74 1.51 -13.23 2.62
CA LYS A 74 2.93 -12.93 2.35
C LYS A 74 3.38 -11.58 2.92
N LYS A 75 2.47 -10.78 3.50
CA LYS A 75 2.65 -9.42 4.06
C LYS A 75 3.44 -8.39 3.21
N ARG A 76 3.94 -8.77 2.03
CA ARG A 76 4.76 -7.93 1.13
C ARG A 76 3.94 -6.89 0.37
N LYS A 77 2.72 -7.23 -0.05
CA LYS A 77 1.84 -6.36 -0.86
C LYS A 77 0.54 -6.06 -0.12
N VAL A 78 0.66 -5.69 1.15
CA VAL A 78 -0.49 -5.26 1.96
C VAL A 78 -0.89 -3.85 1.51
N PRO A 79 -2.19 -3.57 1.33
CA PRO A 79 -2.63 -2.23 0.95
C PRO A 79 -2.23 -1.19 1.99
N LEU A 80 -1.47 -0.20 1.57
CA LEU A 80 -1.00 0.91 2.38
C LEU A 80 -2.13 1.93 2.58
N PRO A 81 -2.44 2.32 3.84
CA PRO A 81 -3.42 3.37 4.10
C PRO A 81 -2.89 4.72 3.60
N VAL A 82 -3.64 5.38 2.72
CA VAL A 82 -3.38 6.73 2.24
C VAL A 82 -4.56 7.61 2.63
N ASP A 83 -4.29 8.85 3.03
CA ASP A 83 -5.34 9.79 3.36
C ASP A 83 -5.73 10.59 2.13
N LEU A 84 -6.84 10.19 1.51
CA LEU A 84 -7.35 10.85 0.31
C LEU A 84 -8.13 12.14 0.65
N MET A 85 -8.26 12.51 1.93
CA MET A 85 -8.95 13.74 2.35
C MET A 85 -8.07 14.97 2.23
N HIS A 86 -6.78 14.81 2.50
CA HIS A 86 -5.79 15.88 2.41
C HIS A 86 -5.19 15.94 1.00
N SER A 87 -4.74 17.13 0.57
CA SER A 87 -4.29 17.39 -0.80
C SER A 87 -2.87 16.89 -1.10
N ASN A 88 -2.14 16.32 -0.13
CA ASN A 88 -0.75 15.90 -0.30
C ASN A 88 -0.63 14.46 -0.83
N TRP A 89 -1.29 14.15 -1.94
CA TRP A 89 -1.31 12.78 -2.46
C TRP A 89 0.06 12.36 -2.98
N LYS A 90 0.73 13.23 -3.75
CA LYS A 90 2.07 12.98 -4.28
C LYS A 90 3.07 12.64 -3.18
N GLU A 91 3.18 13.51 -2.16
CA GLU A 91 4.13 13.35 -1.06
C GLU A 91 3.89 12.06 -0.27
N GLN A 92 2.63 11.74 0.03
CA GLN A 92 2.29 10.50 0.74
C GLN A 92 2.68 9.25 -0.06
N ILE A 93 2.45 9.26 -1.36
CA ILE A 93 2.72 8.11 -2.22
C ILE A 93 4.22 7.95 -2.47
N GLU A 94 4.93 9.05 -2.70
CA GLU A 94 6.39 9.05 -2.85
C GLU A 94 7.07 8.56 -1.57
N ARG A 95 6.66 9.08 -0.42
CA ARG A 95 7.14 8.60 0.89
C ARG A 95 6.85 7.12 1.09
N ALA A 96 5.66 6.67 0.73
CA ALA A 96 5.29 5.27 0.87
C ALA A 96 6.12 4.35 -0.05
N CYS A 97 6.41 4.78 -1.29
CA CYS A 97 7.26 4.06 -2.24
C CYS A 97 8.72 3.95 -1.77
N SER A 98 9.23 5.01 -1.13
CA SER A 98 10.61 5.04 -0.60
C SER A 98 10.76 4.34 0.75
N SER A 99 9.66 3.98 1.42
CA SER A 99 9.67 3.37 2.75
C SER A 99 9.71 1.83 2.73
N ALA A 100 10.26 1.24 3.78
CA ALA A 100 10.21 -0.21 4.01
C ALA A 100 9.05 -0.59 4.93
N LEU A 101 8.36 -1.69 4.62
CA LEU A 101 7.25 -2.19 5.43
C LEU A 101 7.72 -3.13 6.53
N LEU A 102 7.52 -2.72 7.78
CA LEU A 102 7.61 -3.57 8.95
C LEU A 102 6.20 -4.04 9.35
N CYS A 103 6.02 -5.35 9.43
CA CYS A 103 4.78 -5.94 9.94
C CYS A 103 5.07 -6.68 11.25
N LEU A 104 4.83 -5.99 12.36
CA LEU A 104 4.95 -6.59 13.69
C LEU A 104 3.97 -7.76 13.83
N SER A 105 4.48 -8.87 14.33
CA SER A 105 3.68 -10.04 14.70
C SER A 105 3.81 -10.25 16.20
N THR A 106 2.89 -11.02 16.79
CA THR A 106 2.94 -11.37 18.22
C THR A 106 4.07 -12.33 18.60
N GLY A 107 4.90 -12.73 17.63
CA GLY A 107 6.08 -13.55 17.88
C GLY A 107 7.33 -12.71 18.16
N THR A 108 8.42 -13.39 18.50
CA THR A 108 9.73 -12.77 18.82
C THR A 108 10.52 -12.33 17.59
N CYS A 109 10.14 -12.78 16.38
CA CYS A 109 10.85 -12.47 15.15
C CYS A 109 10.00 -11.63 14.19
N SER A 110 10.58 -10.55 13.70
CA SER A 110 10.03 -9.73 12.62
C SER A 110 11.03 -9.66 11.46
N VAL A 111 10.53 -9.52 10.24
CA VAL A 111 11.35 -9.48 9.03
C VAL A 111 11.07 -8.17 8.31
N VAL A 112 12.13 -7.40 8.05
CA VAL A 112 12.10 -6.16 7.26
C VAL A 112 12.95 -6.36 6.02
N LYS A 113 12.47 -5.86 4.88
CA LYS A 113 13.24 -5.85 3.63
C LYS A 113 13.98 -4.53 3.50
N VAL A 114 15.30 -4.58 3.60
CA VAL A 114 16.19 -3.40 3.63
C VAL A 114 16.81 -3.06 2.26
N GLY A 115 16.68 -3.91 1.25
CA GLY A 115 17.29 -3.66 -0.05
C GLY A 115 16.87 -4.60 -1.17
N LYS A 116 17.32 -4.29 -2.39
CA LYS A 116 17.21 -5.12 -3.59
C LYS A 116 18.60 -5.60 -4.00
N VAL A 117 18.67 -6.69 -4.76
CA VAL A 117 19.95 -7.23 -5.28
C VAL A 117 20.65 -6.26 -6.23
N SER A 118 19.91 -5.34 -6.84
CA SER A 118 20.42 -4.32 -7.75
C SER A 118 21.01 -3.08 -7.05
N MET A 119 20.99 -3.02 -5.71
CA MET A 119 21.55 -1.90 -4.94
C MET A 119 23.00 -2.17 -4.59
N GLU A 120 23.77 -1.09 -4.43
CA GLU A 120 25.17 -1.17 -4.01
C GLU A 120 25.28 -1.58 -2.53
N SER A 121 26.41 -2.20 -2.19
CA SER A 121 26.64 -2.68 -0.82
C SER A 121 26.64 -1.54 0.22
N SER A 122 27.13 -0.35 -0.15
CA SER A 122 27.13 0.85 0.71
C SER A 122 25.70 1.32 1.02
N GLU A 123 24.85 1.43 0.00
CA GLU A 123 23.45 1.85 0.16
C GLU A 123 22.67 0.87 1.06
N ILE A 124 22.95 -0.43 0.94
CA ILE A 124 22.31 -1.45 1.79
C ILE A 124 22.68 -1.24 3.25
N VAL A 125 23.93 -0.92 3.56
CA VAL A 125 24.38 -0.67 4.94
C VAL A 125 23.68 0.55 5.53
N GLU A 126 23.57 1.65 4.77
CA GLU A 126 22.84 2.85 5.19
C GLU A 126 21.35 2.57 5.44
N ASN A 127 20.72 1.77 4.58
CA ASN A 127 19.34 1.34 4.76
C ASN A 127 19.15 0.45 5.99
N VAL A 128 20.13 -0.40 6.33
CA VAL A 128 20.09 -1.24 7.53
C VAL A 128 20.15 -0.38 8.79
N ILE A 129 21.05 0.60 8.84
CA ILE A 129 21.15 1.53 9.98
C ILE A 129 19.83 2.28 10.16
N SER A 130 19.32 2.87 9.07
CA SER A 130 18.04 3.59 9.07
C SER A 130 16.86 2.70 9.51
N ALA A 131 16.87 1.43 9.11
CA ALA A 131 15.84 0.47 9.49
C ALA A 131 15.94 0.08 10.98
N ILE A 132 17.14 -0.03 11.54
CA ILE A 132 17.35 -0.32 12.97
C ILE A 132 16.85 0.86 13.80
N ASP A 133 17.27 2.07 13.47
CA ASP A 133 16.87 3.29 14.18
C ASP A 133 15.33 3.43 14.17
N GLY A 134 14.72 3.24 13.01
CA GLY A 134 13.26 3.28 12.88
C GLY A 134 12.51 2.13 13.58
N VAL A 135 13.16 0.99 13.87
CA VAL A 135 12.54 -0.12 14.62
C VAL A 135 12.60 0.13 16.12
N VAL A 136 13.67 0.76 16.63
CA VAL A 136 13.83 1.03 18.06
C VAL A 136 12.81 2.07 18.55
N GLU A 137 12.35 2.97 17.68
CA GLU A 137 11.36 3.99 18.01
C GLU A 137 9.90 3.50 18.02
N VAL A 138 9.60 2.28 17.56
CA VAL A 138 8.24 1.72 17.38
C VAL A 138 7.80 0.87 18.57
#